data_AF-A0A2V8I2V9-F1
#
_entry.id   AF-A0A2V8I2V9-F1
#
_cell.length_a   1.000
_cell.length_b   1.000
_cell.length_c   1.000
_cell.angle_alpha   90.00
_cell.angle_beta   90.00
_cell.angle_gamma   90.00
#
_symmetry.space_group_name_H-M   'P 1'
#
loop_
_entity.id
_entity.type
_entity.pdbx_description
1 polymer ?
#
loop_
_entity_poly.entity_id
_entity_poly.type
_entity_poly.pdbx_seq_one_letter_code
_entity_poly.pdbx_strand_id
1 'polypeptide(L)'
;MQSGHAPSSAIVVPVAKLLIRRGCRVLLASNPRRSWQIRNGLADKMRCVLLVPALVVFFVAIWILVPPFHVGLVPFAVGAPELSVWFLLAALGISALCLTASNNAHGARAALVIAAAAAVLFAYPLVRAPFTLAAFDRAMEDGLGRDYANQIPPAMAASLREHALSPADFVLGIARADVLVRRGVEFAKPGGVRLTLDVYRPPAAGPRPVVIQLYGGAWRGGSPEDNGSFATWLASKGYVVVAADYRHAPEATWPAQIEDVRTALDWIRSHASEFEADPARIALIGRSAGAQLALVAAYQASAPAVRAVVSYYGPTDLVEGWREPPRPDPLDVRAILETYLRGTPDSARDRYREASPVTYASARVPPTLLLYGSRDHVVEARFGRALHDRLRQAGATSVLLEFPWAEHAFDALPNGLSGQISLYYTERFLAWALRPEPYAARRK
;
A
#
# COMPACT_ATOMS: atom_id res chain seq x y z
N MET A 1 52.29 49.65 -17.37
CA MET A 1 51.02 50.40 -17.56
C MET A 1 49.87 49.44 -17.28
N GLN A 2 49.27 49.58 -16.09
CA GLN A 2 48.00 48.96 -15.72
C GLN A 2 46.85 49.93 -16.09
N SER A 3 45.68 49.43 -16.45
CA SER A 3 44.39 49.97 -15.97
C SER A 3 43.24 49.01 -16.30
N GLY A 4 42.28 48.88 -15.37
CA GLY A 4 41.08 48.08 -15.59
C GLY A 4 40.21 47.78 -14.35
N HIS A 5 39.81 48.81 -13.59
CA HIS A 5 38.53 48.99 -12.86
C HIS A 5 37.88 47.88 -11.99
N ALA A 6 37.71 48.18 -10.70
CA ALA A 6 36.49 47.89 -9.92
C ALA A 6 36.31 48.93 -8.76
N PRO A 7 35.10 49.43 -8.46
CA PRO A 7 34.84 50.39 -7.36
C PRO A 7 34.44 49.65 -6.05
N SER A 8 35.02 50.00 -4.87
CA SER A 8 34.68 51.10 -3.93
C SER A 8 33.51 50.72 -2.97
N SER A 9 33.78 50.29 -1.72
CA SER A 9 34.00 51.03 -0.44
C SER A 9 32.68 51.21 0.37
N ALA A 10 32.57 51.25 1.72
CA ALA A 10 33.45 51.49 2.88
C ALA A 10 32.79 50.88 4.18
N ILE A 11 33.52 50.31 5.18
CA ILE A 11 34.01 50.86 6.48
C ILE A 11 32.88 51.48 7.37
N VAL A 12 32.60 51.05 8.62
CA VAL A 12 33.19 51.47 9.93
C VAL A 12 32.69 50.56 11.09
N VAL A 13 33.54 50.33 12.10
CA VAL A 13 33.37 49.59 13.38
C VAL A 13 33.67 50.58 14.55
N PRO A 14 33.51 50.28 15.87
CA PRO A 14 32.35 50.04 16.75
C PRO A 14 32.23 51.16 17.86
N VAL A 15 31.43 50.99 18.93
CA VAL A 15 31.79 51.30 20.37
C VAL A 15 30.57 51.14 21.30
N ALA A 16 30.78 50.37 22.37
CA ALA A 16 29.88 50.18 23.51
C ALA A 16 30.03 51.30 24.57
N LYS A 17 29.01 51.43 25.43
CA LYS A 17 28.95 52.22 26.69
C LYS A 17 28.73 53.73 26.53
N LEU A 18 27.47 54.16 26.61
CA LEU A 18 27.12 55.39 27.32
C LEU A 18 25.67 55.32 27.80
N LEU A 19 25.43 55.74 29.05
CA LEU A 19 24.14 56.02 29.68
C LEU A 19 23.40 54.87 30.40
N ILE A 20 24.12 54.19 31.30
CA ILE A 20 23.59 53.93 32.65
C ILE A 20 23.85 55.20 33.47
N ARG A 21 22.86 55.64 34.26
CA ARG A 21 22.81 56.80 35.18
C ARG A 21 22.20 58.08 34.61
N ARG A 22 20.87 58.10 34.53
CA ARG A 22 20.02 59.15 35.10
C ARG A 22 18.55 58.71 35.01
N GLY A 23 17.87 58.58 36.15
CA GLY A 23 16.45 58.26 36.20
C GLY A 23 16.10 57.00 37.01
N CYS A 24 16.69 56.84 38.19
CA CYS A 24 16.10 55.94 39.20
C CYS A 24 14.89 56.64 39.82
N ARG A 25 13.83 55.86 40.05
CA ARG A 25 12.57 56.16 40.77
C ARG A 25 11.49 56.85 39.94
N VAL A 26 10.61 56.02 39.38
CA VAL A 26 9.14 56.02 39.60
C VAL A 26 8.56 54.93 38.69
N LEU A 27 7.62 54.13 39.22
CA LEU A 27 6.90 53.00 38.59
C LEU A 27 7.52 51.60 38.68
N LEU A 28 8.03 51.23 39.85
CA LEU A 28 7.86 49.85 40.35
C LEU A 28 6.49 49.75 41.03
N ALA A 29 5.46 49.52 40.22
CA ALA A 29 4.20 48.95 40.66
C ALA A 29 3.67 48.08 39.52
N SER A 30 4.39 47.01 39.18
CA SER A 30 3.82 45.93 38.36
C SER A 30 2.70 45.31 39.19
N ASN A 31 1.48 45.78 38.96
CA ASN A 31 0.28 45.30 39.64
C ASN A 31 0.20 43.76 39.45
N PRO A 32 0.38 42.95 40.51
CA PRO A 32 0.41 41.49 40.39
C PRO A 32 -0.92 40.94 39.86
N ARG A 33 -2.02 41.69 39.98
CA ARG A 33 -3.31 41.34 39.38
C ARG A 33 -3.31 41.46 37.85
N ARG A 34 -2.58 42.40 37.26
CA ARG A 34 -2.48 42.56 35.78
C ARG A 34 -1.59 41.49 35.15
N SER A 35 -0.46 41.14 35.77
CA SER A 35 0.40 40.05 35.27
C SER A 35 -0.26 38.66 35.46
N TRP A 36 -1.03 38.49 36.53
CA TRP A 36 -1.86 37.29 36.76
C TRP A 36 -3.06 37.21 35.80
N GLN A 37 -3.77 38.32 35.53
CA GLN A 37 -4.86 38.36 34.53
C GLN A 37 -4.38 38.12 33.09
N ILE A 38 -3.18 38.59 32.71
CA ILE A 38 -2.62 38.33 31.38
C ILE A 38 -2.18 36.85 31.27
N ARG A 39 -1.53 36.29 32.30
CA ARG A 39 -1.19 34.85 32.34
C ARG A 39 -2.43 33.95 32.35
N ASN A 40 -3.48 34.31 33.08
CA ASN A 40 -4.74 33.57 33.08
C ASN A 40 -5.55 33.76 31.80
N GLY A 41 -5.52 34.94 31.17
CA GLY A 41 -6.17 35.19 29.88
C GLY A 41 -5.45 34.49 28.71
N LEU A 42 -4.12 34.34 28.77
CA LEU A 42 -3.36 33.53 27.81
C LEU A 42 -3.60 32.03 28.06
N ALA A 43 -3.70 31.61 29.33
CA ALA A 43 -4.05 30.24 29.70
C ALA A 43 -5.49 29.88 29.29
N ASP A 44 -6.48 30.76 29.46
CA ASP A 44 -7.85 30.56 28.98
C ASP A 44 -7.93 30.52 27.44
N LYS A 45 -7.14 31.33 26.75
CA LYS A 45 -7.00 31.22 25.29
C LYS A 45 -6.33 29.90 24.88
N MET A 46 -5.33 29.41 25.61
CA MET A 46 -4.71 28.09 25.38
C MET A 46 -5.62 26.91 25.77
N ARG A 47 -6.59 27.08 26.66
CA ARG A 47 -7.51 26.02 27.11
C ARG A 47 -8.58 25.65 26.08
N CYS A 48 -8.92 26.57 25.17
CA CYS A 48 -9.69 26.26 23.95
C CYS A 48 -8.81 25.73 22.80
N VAL A 49 -7.48 25.91 22.86
CA VAL A 49 -6.55 25.51 21.79
C VAL A 49 -6.39 23.99 21.69
N LEU A 50 -6.56 23.22 22.78
CA LEU A 50 -6.41 21.75 22.73
C LEU A 50 -7.66 21.01 22.21
N LEU A 51 -8.83 21.65 22.23
CA LEU A 51 -10.06 21.05 21.73
C LEU A 51 -10.01 20.82 20.21
N VAL A 52 -9.43 21.76 19.47
CA VAL A 52 -9.33 21.67 18.00
C VAL A 52 -8.41 20.51 17.58
N PRO A 53 -7.16 20.37 18.07
CA PRO A 53 -6.32 19.19 17.81
C PRO A 53 -6.99 17.88 18.24
N ALA A 54 -7.68 17.85 19.38
CA ALA A 54 -8.40 16.64 19.81
C ALA A 54 -9.50 16.26 18.80
N LEU A 55 -10.29 17.24 18.34
CA LEU A 55 -11.31 17.03 17.31
C LEU A 55 -10.72 16.60 15.96
N VAL A 56 -9.59 17.17 15.55
CA VAL A 56 -8.89 16.77 14.30
C VAL A 56 -8.40 15.33 14.39
N VAL A 57 -7.73 14.97 15.48
CA VAL A 57 -7.21 13.61 15.68
C VAL A 57 -8.36 12.61 15.79
N PHE A 58 -9.46 12.96 16.46
CA PHE A 58 -10.66 12.14 16.51
C PHE A 58 -11.35 12.01 15.15
N PHE A 59 -11.43 13.08 14.37
CA PHE A 59 -11.94 13.05 13.00
C PHE A 59 -11.13 12.10 12.11
N VAL A 60 -9.81 12.04 12.27
CA VAL A 60 -9.02 11.02 11.56
C VAL A 60 -9.31 9.62 12.12
N ALA A 61 -9.42 9.49 13.44
CA ALA A 61 -9.62 8.20 14.12
C ALA A 61 -10.93 7.49 13.72
N ILE A 62 -12.02 8.23 13.49
CA ILE A 62 -13.30 7.63 13.13
C ILE A 62 -13.23 6.81 11.84
N TRP A 63 -12.32 7.14 10.91
CA TRP A 63 -12.16 6.43 9.64
C TRP A 63 -11.56 5.02 9.80
N ILE A 64 -11.07 4.66 10.99
CA ILE A 64 -10.74 3.27 11.33
C ILE A 64 -12.01 2.38 11.37
N LEU A 65 -13.16 2.97 11.70
CA LEU A 65 -14.43 2.26 11.86
C LEU A 65 -15.49 2.63 10.83
N VAL A 66 -15.50 3.88 10.37
CA VAL A 66 -16.49 4.40 9.43
C VAL A 66 -16.09 4.04 8.00
N PRO A 67 -16.98 3.38 7.23
CA PRO A 67 -16.70 3.07 5.83
C PRO A 67 -16.73 4.33 4.96
N PRO A 68 -15.85 4.45 3.95
CA PRO A 68 -15.86 5.60 3.05
C PRO A 68 -17.08 5.52 2.11
N PHE A 69 -18.00 6.48 2.23
CA PHE A 69 -19.19 6.56 1.38
C PHE A 69 -19.00 7.39 0.10
N HIS A 70 -17.81 7.96 -0.08
CA HIS A 70 -17.43 8.74 -1.26
C HIS A 70 -15.95 8.52 -1.55
N VAL A 71 -15.56 8.47 -2.82
CA VAL A 71 -14.16 8.20 -3.23
C VAL A 71 -13.13 9.11 -2.56
N GLY A 72 -13.47 10.39 -2.35
CA GLY A 72 -12.60 11.36 -1.68
C GLY A 72 -12.31 11.07 -0.20
N LEU A 73 -13.04 10.12 0.41
CA LEU A 73 -12.86 9.70 1.80
C LEU A 73 -11.99 8.45 1.95
N VAL A 74 -11.78 7.70 0.86
CA VAL A 74 -10.93 6.49 0.85
C VAL A 74 -9.52 6.77 1.40
N PRO A 75 -8.83 7.89 1.05
CA PRO A 75 -7.52 8.18 1.61
C PRO A 75 -7.50 8.28 3.15
N PHE A 76 -8.59 8.71 3.78
CA PHE A 76 -8.69 8.76 5.25
C PHE A 76 -8.89 7.37 5.84
N ALA A 77 -9.76 6.55 5.23
CA ALA A 77 -10.00 5.17 5.65
C ALA A 77 -8.76 4.28 5.49
N VAL A 78 -7.91 4.57 4.50
CA VAL A 78 -6.58 3.95 4.36
C VAL A 78 -5.59 4.56 5.35
N GLY A 79 -5.43 5.88 5.38
CA GLY A 79 -4.38 6.52 6.15
C GLY A 79 -4.52 6.35 7.67
N ALA A 80 -5.75 6.35 8.20
CA ALA A 80 -6.01 6.29 9.64
C ALA A 80 -5.46 5.01 10.32
N PRO A 81 -5.74 3.78 9.83
CA PRO A 81 -5.12 2.57 10.38
C PRO A 81 -3.62 2.47 10.07
N GLU A 82 -3.19 2.86 8.86
CA GLU A 82 -1.80 2.69 8.42
C GLU A 82 -0.81 3.57 9.18
N LEU A 83 -1.23 4.77 9.59
CA LEU A 83 -0.45 5.73 10.37
C LEU A 83 -0.84 5.74 11.86
N SER A 84 -1.55 4.70 12.32
CA SER A 84 -2.11 4.60 13.67
C SER A 84 -1.06 4.77 14.78
N VAL A 85 0.18 4.33 14.59
CA VAL A 85 1.28 4.55 15.55
C VAL A 85 1.48 6.04 15.83
N TRP A 86 1.55 6.86 14.77
CA TRP A 86 1.79 8.29 14.90
C TRP A 86 0.59 9.04 15.48
N PHE A 87 -0.61 8.69 15.02
CA PHE A 87 -1.82 9.31 15.53
C PHE A 87 -2.15 8.88 16.97
N LEU A 88 -1.79 7.67 17.39
CA LEU A 88 -1.86 7.25 18.78
C LEU A 88 -0.94 8.09 19.66
N LEU A 89 0.32 8.29 19.26
CA LEU A 89 1.26 9.14 20.00
C LEU A 89 0.75 10.58 20.10
N ALA A 90 0.19 11.12 19.02
CA ALA A 90 -0.41 12.45 19.02
C ALA A 90 -1.61 12.52 19.98
N ALA A 91 -2.51 11.54 19.94
CA ALA A 91 -3.68 11.47 20.82
C ALA A 91 -3.27 11.39 22.30
N LEU A 92 -2.30 10.53 22.63
CA LEU A 92 -1.75 10.40 23.99
C LEU A 92 -1.05 11.68 24.46
N GLY A 93 -0.31 12.35 23.58
CA GLY A 93 0.31 13.64 23.85
C GLY A 93 -0.73 14.72 24.18
N ILE A 94 -1.81 14.80 23.39
CA ILE A 94 -2.93 15.71 23.66
C ILE A 94 -3.60 15.38 25.00
N SER A 95 -3.84 14.10 25.28
CA SER A 95 -4.41 13.66 26.57
C SER A 95 -3.52 14.06 27.75
N ALA A 96 -2.20 13.87 27.66
CA ALA A 96 -1.26 14.26 28.70
C ALA A 96 -1.24 15.79 28.92
N LEU A 97 -1.28 16.58 27.85
CA LEU A 97 -1.39 18.04 27.95
C LEU A 97 -2.70 18.48 28.59
N CYS A 98 -3.82 17.80 28.30
CA CYS A 98 -5.11 18.11 28.94
C CYS A 98 -5.11 17.81 30.44
N LEU A 99 -4.38 16.77 30.89
CA LEU A 99 -4.24 16.44 32.32
C LEU A 99 -3.40 17.46 33.10
N THR A 100 -2.46 18.16 32.44
CA THR A 100 -1.65 19.22 33.08
C THR A 100 -2.35 20.57 33.10
N ALA A 101 -3.37 20.78 32.25
CA ALA A 101 -4.21 21.95 32.27
C ALA A 101 -5.11 21.94 33.53
N SER A 102 -4.95 22.93 34.42
CA SER A 102 -5.64 23.05 35.72
C SER A 102 -7.10 22.59 35.73
N ASN A 103 -7.49 21.86 36.78
CA ASN A 103 -8.72 21.08 37.01
C ASN A 103 -10.10 21.68 36.66
N ASN A 104 -10.23 22.91 36.16
CA ASN A 104 -11.50 23.65 36.10
C ASN A 104 -11.88 24.25 34.74
N ALA A 105 -11.29 23.81 33.63
CA ALA A 105 -11.74 24.20 32.30
C ALA A 105 -12.55 23.07 31.65
N HIS A 106 -13.86 23.25 31.48
CA HIS A 106 -14.74 22.30 30.79
C HIS A 106 -14.18 21.88 29.42
N GLY A 107 -13.52 22.80 28.69
CA GLY A 107 -12.88 22.52 27.40
C GLY A 107 -11.72 21.51 27.48
N ALA A 108 -10.90 21.54 28.55
CA ALA A 108 -9.80 20.59 28.71
C ALA A 108 -10.30 19.18 29.03
N ARG A 109 -11.38 19.05 29.81
CA ARG A 109 -12.03 17.76 30.07
C ARG A 109 -12.66 17.18 28.80
N ALA A 110 -13.34 18.00 28.00
CA ALA A 110 -13.88 17.59 26.72
C ALA A 110 -12.78 17.13 25.75
N ALA A 111 -11.72 17.93 25.60
CA ALA A 111 -10.57 17.58 24.77
C ALA A 111 -9.90 16.28 25.22
N LEU A 112 -9.74 16.07 26.54
CA LEU A 112 -9.20 14.83 27.10
C LEU A 112 -10.05 13.61 26.70
N VAL A 113 -11.38 13.68 26.87
CA VAL A 113 -12.28 12.58 26.53
C VAL A 113 -12.21 12.26 25.03
N ILE A 114 -12.23 13.29 24.17
CA ILE A 114 -12.14 13.14 22.72
C ILE A 114 -10.80 12.53 22.30
N ALA A 115 -9.69 13.04 22.85
CA ALA A 115 -8.35 12.52 22.56
C ALA A 115 -8.16 11.09 23.09
N ALA A 116 -8.70 10.77 24.26
CA ALA A 116 -8.67 9.41 24.80
C ALA A 116 -9.48 8.44 23.94
N ALA A 117 -10.66 8.85 23.47
CA ALA A 117 -11.46 8.06 22.53
C ALA A 117 -10.71 7.83 21.21
N ALA A 118 -10.06 8.87 20.67
CA ALA A 118 -9.22 8.76 19.49
C ALA A 118 -8.05 7.78 19.71
N ALA A 119 -7.38 7.85 20.87
CA ALA A 119 -6.30 6.94 21.24
C ALA A 119 -6.76 5.48 21.26
N VAL A 120 -7.96 5.19 21.79
CA VAL A 120 -8.54 3.83 21.76
C VAL A 120 -8.75 3.33 20.33
N LEU A 121 -9.26 4.19 19.44
CA LEU A 121 -9.46 3.85 18.03
C LEU A 121 -8.12 3.60 17.32
N PHE A 122 -7.10 4.44 17.52
CA PHE A 122 -5.78 4.22 16.94
C PHE A 122 -5.04 3.02 17.55
N ALA A 123 -5.33 2.65 18.80
CA ALA A 123 -4.77 1.46 19.42
C ALA A 123 -5.35 0.16 18.82
N TYR A 124 -6.57 0.17 18.28
CA TYR A 124 -7.23 -1.02 17.73
C TYR A 124 -6.35 -1.82 16.73
N PRO A 125 -5.87 -1.24 15.61
CA PRO A 125 -5.05 -1.99 14.65
C PRO A 125 -3.75 -2.52 15.28
N LEU A 126 -3.14 -1.76 16.19
CA LEU A 126 -1.89 -2.15 16.87
C LEU A 126 -2.10 -3.32 17.84
N VAL A 127 -3.19 -3.31 18.60
CA VAL A 127 -3.57 -4.40 19.51
C VAL A 127 -3.94 -5.66 18.72
N ARG A 128 -4.53 -5.51 17.53
CA ARG A 128 -4.88 -6.64 16.67
C ARG A 128 -3.67 -7.23 15.94
N ALA A 129 -2.61 -6.45 15.70
CA ALA A 129 -1.48 -6.85 14.87
C ALA A 129 -0.81 -8.18 15.27
N PRO A 130 -0.48 -8.45 16.56
CA PRO A 130 0.16 -9.71 16.95
C PRO A 130 -0.71 -10.94 16.64
N PHE A 131 -2.03 -10.83 16.84
CA PHE A 131 -2.98 -11.91 16.54
C PHE A 131 -3.12 -12.15 15.04
N THR A 132 -3.10 -11.06 14.25
CA THR A 132 -3.11 -11.13 12.79
C THR A 132 -1.83 -11.79 12.26
N LEU A 133 -0.65 -11.43 12.78
CA LEU A 133 0.62 -12.06 12.40
C LEU A 133 0.61 -13.56 12.68
N ALA A 134 0.19 -13.97 13.88
CA ALA A 134 0.06 -15.39 14.23
C ALA A 134 -0.98 -16.14 13.37
N ALA A 135 -2.01 -15.45 12.84
CA ALA A 135 -2.94 -16.02 11.89
C ALA A 135 -2.32 -16.15 10.49
N PHE A 136 -1.52 -15.18 10.07
CA PHE A 136 -0.85 -15.18 8.77
C PHE A 136 0.26 -16.22 8.69
N ASP A 137 1.03 -16.41 9.77
CA ASP A 137 2.03 -17.48 9.85
C ASP A 137 1.37 -18.86 9.67
N ARG A 138 0.25 -19.11 10.36
CA ARG A 138 -0.55 -20.33 10.17
C ARG A 138 -1.09 -20.47 8.76
N ALA A 139 -1.60 -19.40 8.16
CA ALA A 139 -2.11 -19.44 6.79
C ALA A 139 -1.00 -19.77 5.77
N MET A 140 0.21 -19.24 5.97
CA MET A 140 1.38 -19.58 5.15
C MET A 140 1.78 -21.05 5.32
N GLU A 141 1.84 -21.55 6.55
CA GLU A 141 2.13 -22.97 6.83
C GLU A 141 1.07 -23.91 6.27
N ASP A 142 -0.22 -23.56 6.36
CA ASP A 142 -1.33 -24.37 5.88
C ASP A 142 -1.38 -24.42 4.34
N GLY A 143 -1.04 -23.30 3.68
CA GLY A 143 -1.00 -23.21 2.22
C GLY A 143 0.26 -23.83 1.62
N LEU A 144 1.43 -23.49 2.15
CA LEU A 144 2.74 -23.83 1.57
C LEU A 144 3.39 -25.08 2.19
N GLY A 145 2.89 -25.52 3.34
CA GLY A 145 3.45 -26.57 4.17
C GLY A 145 4.25 -25.99 5.36
N ARG A 146 4.20 -26.65 6.52
CA ARG A 146 4.88 -26.18 7.76
C ARG A 146 6.38 -25.92 7.60
N ASP A 147 7.02 -26.62 6.68
CA ASP A 147 8.46 -26.53 6.43
C ASP A 147 8.81 -25.62 5.23
N TYR A 148 7.86 -24.79 4.76
CA TYR A 148 8.08 -23.99 3.55
C TYR A 148 9.29 -23.05 3.66
N ALA A 149 9.55 -22.52 4.85
CA ALA A 149 10.66 -21.61 5.09
C ALA A 149 12.03 -22.29 4.84
N ASN A 150 12.18 -23.56 5.23
CA ASN A 150 13.41 -24.33 5.00
C ASN A 150 13.59 -24.74 3.53
N GLN A 151 12.55 -24.62 2.71
CA GLN A 151 12.64 -24.81 1.25
C GLN A 151 13.15 -23.55 0.53
N ILE A 152 13.26 -22.41 1.21
CA ILE A 152 13.80 -21.18 0.63
C ILE A 152 15.33 -21.26 0.66
N PRO A 153 16.03 -21.11 -0.48
CA PRO A 153 17.48 -21.15 -0.52
C PRO A 153 18.10 -20.09 0.41
N PRO A 154 19.19 -20.40 1.16
CA PRO A 154 19.80 -19.46 2.11
C PRO A 154 20.17 -18.11 1.49
N ALA A 155 20.62 -18.10 0.24
CA ALA A 155 20.95 -16.87 -0.49
C ALA A 155 19.72 -15.97 -0.74
N MET A 156 18.53 -16.56 -0.95
CA MET A 156 17.28 -15.80 -1.06
C MET A 156 16.77 -15.39 0.32
N ALA A 157 16.82 -16.30 1.30
CA ALA A 157 16.39 -16.02 2.67
C ALA A 157 17.16 -14.84 3.29
N ALA A 158 18.46 -14.73 3.02
CA ALA A 158 19.31 -13.65 3.51
C ALA A 158 18.93 -12.25 2.99
N SER A 159 18.19 -12.14 1.87
CA SER A 159 17.71 -10.85 1.38
C SER A 159 16.38 -10.43 2.00
N LEU A 160 15.60 -11.36 2.55
CA LEU A 160 14.27 -11.10 3.11
C LEU A 160 14.34 -10.27 4.39
N ARG A 161 13.25 -9.57 4.72
CA ARG A 161 13.08 -8.88 6.01
C ARG A 161 13.04 -9.90 7.12
N GLU A 162 13.72 -9.59 8.22
CA GLU A 162 13.71 -10.43 9.42
C GLU A 162 12.36 -10.38 10.16
N HIS A 163 11.76 -9.18 10.21
CA HIS A 163 10.53 -8.94 10.96
C HIS A 163 9.42 -8.33 10.10
N ALA A 164 8.18 -8.74 10.39
CA ALA A 164 6.99 -8.20 9.72
C ALA A 164 6.74 -6.73 10.07
N LEU A 165 7.16 -6.30 11.26
CA LEU A 165 7.07 -4.92 11.73
C LEU A 165 8.41 -4.46 12.29
N SER A 166 8.83 -3.26 11.89
CA SER A 166 10.05 -2.60 12.36
C SER A 166 9.70 -1.21 12.89
N PRO A 167 9.97 -0.90 14.17
CA PRO A 167 9.82 0.46 14.72
C PRO A 167 10.58 1.51 13.92
N ALA A 168 11.77 1.17 13.42
CA ALA A 168 12.60 2.07 12.63
C ALA A 168 11.93 2.42 11.29
N ASP A 169 11.26 1.47 10.64
CA ASP A 169 10.66 1.66 9.32
C ASP A 169 9.48 2.64 9.38
N PHE A 170 8.76 2.71 10.51
CA PHE A 170 7.71 3.72 10.70
C PHE A 170 8.25 5.15 10.64
N VAL A 171 9.52 5.36 11.03
CA VAL A 171 10.16 6.68 11.11
C VAL A 171 11.02 6.98 9.89
N LEU A 172 11.91 6.05 9.55
CA LEU A 172 12.94 6.22 8.51
C LEU A 172 12.43 5.80 7.13
N GLY A 173 11.26 5.17 7.08
CA GLY A 173 10.78 4.47 5.90
C GLY A 173 11.50 3.13 5.71
N ILE A 174 11.11 2.42 4.65
CA ILE A 174 11.73 1.15 4.29
C ILE A 174 12.99 1.43 3.49
N ALA A 175 14.16 1.05 4.03
CA ALA A 175 15.44 1.16 3.36
C ALA A 175 15.43 0.42 2.02
N ARG A 176 16.05 1.00 0.99
CA ARG A 176 16.13 0.40 -0.35
C ARG A 176 17.58 0.37 -0.79
N ALA A 177 17.99 -0.74 -1.39
CA ALA A 177 19.29 -0.80 -2.07
C ALA A 177 19.19 -0.12 -3.45
N ASP A 178 20.35 0.20 -4.02
CA ASP A 178 20.44 0.73 -5.38
C ASP A 178 19.87 -0.29 -6.38
N VAL A 179 19.04 0.20 -7.30
CA VAL A 179 18.45 -0.59 -8.39
C VAL A 179 18.64 0.15 -9.71
N LEU A 180 18.80 -0.62 -10.78
CA LEU A 180 18.83 -0.09 -12.13
C LEU A 180 17.40 -0.05 -12.66
N VAL A 181 16.96 1.11 -13.15
CA VAL A 181 15.62 1.31 -13.69
C VAL A 181 15.72 1.74 -15.15
N ARG A 182 15.08 0.98 -16.04
CA ARG A 182 14.91 1.33 -17.45
C ARG A 182 13.41 1.57 -17.69
N ARG A 183 13.04 2.82 -17.97
CA ARG A 183 11.64 3.23 -18.15
C ARG A 183 11.21 3.27 -19.61
N GLY A 184 9.91 3.13 -19.82
CA GLY A 184 9.25 3.45 -21.09
C GLY A 184 9.67 2.57 -22.26
N VAL A 185 10.05 1.32 -21.99
CA VAL A 185 10.40 0.33 -23.02
C VAL A 185 9.11 -0.06 -23.73
N GLU A 186 8.99 0.29 -25.01
CA GLU A 186 7.81 -0.08 -25.80
C GLU A 186 7.81 -1.57 -26.09
N PHE A 187 6.73 -2.27 -25.75
CA PHE A 187 6.59 -3.71 -26.02
C PHE A 187 5.50 -4.02 -27.04
N ALA A 188 4.53 -3.13 -27.22
CA ALA A 188 3.45 -3.29 -28.20
C ALA A 188 2.80 -1.96 -28.59
N LYS A 189 2.11 -1.96 -29.75
CA LYS A 189 1.32 -0.82 -30.22
C LYS A 189 -0.05 -1.21 -30.79
N PRO A 190 -0.90 -1.94 -30.04
CA PRO A 190 -2.19 -2.42 -30.55
C PRO A 190 -3.15 -1.26 -30.87
N GLY A 191 -3.69 -1.24 -32.09
CA GLY A 191 -4.60 -0.18 -32.52
C GLY A 191 -3.98 1.23 -32.49
N GLY A 192 -2.65 1.33 -32.55
CA GLY A 192 -1.93 2.60 -32.45
C GLY A 192 -1.66 3.08 -31.02
N VAL A 193 -2.23 2.43 -29.99
CA VAL A 193 -1.98 2.75 -28.58
C VAL A 193 -0.63 2.19 -28.17
N ARG A 194 0.31 3.07 -27.80
CA ARG A 194 1.65 2.69 -27.35
C ARG A 194 1.58 2.10 -25.94
N LEU A 195 2.03 0.87 -25.77
CA LEU A 195 2.16 0.21 -24.47
C LEU A 195 3.63 0.04 -24.11
N THR A 196 3.96 0.43 -22.88
CA THR A 196 5.33 0.40 -22.38
C THR A 196 5.48 -0.46 -21.13
N LEU A 197 6.71 -0.80 -20.79
CA LEU A 197 7.05 -1.41 -19.52
C LEU A 197 8.27 -0.72 -18.90
N ASP A 198 8.34 -0.82 -17.58
CA ASP A 198 9.47 -0.36 -16.78
C ASP A 198 10.15 -1.58 -16.16
N VAL A 199 11.47 -1.67 -16.34
CA VAL A 199 12.28 -2.76 -15.80
C VAL A 199 13.12 -2.26 -14.64
N TYR A 200 12.95 -2.90 -13.49
CA TYR A 200 13.71 -2.68 -12.27
C TYR A 200 14.55 -3.93 -12.01
N ARG A 201 15.87 -3.78 -11.86
CA ARG A 201 16.75 -4.92 -11.62
C ARG A 201 17.86 -4.59 -10.62
N PRO A 202 18.36 -5.59 -9.88
CA PRO A 202 19.56 -5.41 -9.06
C PRO A 202 20.77 -5.08 -9.95
N PRO A 203 21.77 -4.32 -9.44
CA PRO A 203 23.01 -4.05 -10.16
C PRO A 203 23.88 -5.29 -10.40
N ALA A 204 23.73 -6.31 -9.55
CA ALA A 204 24.52 -7.54 -9.61
C ALA A 204 24.07 -8.44 -10.76
N ALA A 205 25.04 -8.91 -11.55
CA ALA A 205 24.83 -9.74 -12.73
C ALA A 205 24.20 -11.13 -12.45
N GLY A 206 23.70 -11.75 -13.52
CA GLY A 206 23.23 -13.14 -13.57
C GLY A 206 21.70 -13.32 -13.58
N PRO A 207 21.19 -14.46 -14.10
CA PRO A 207 19.76 -14.68 -14.33
C PRO A 207 18.94 -14.69 -13.04
N ARG A 208 18.00 -13.75 -12.92
CA ARG A 208 17.15 -13.53 -11.73
C ARG A 208 15.70 -13.96 -11.97
N PRO A 209 15.00 -14.42 -10.93
CA PRO A 209 13.56 -14.64 -11.02
C PRO A 209 12.84 -13.33 -11.37
N VAL A 210 11.77 -13.44 -12.15
CA VAL A 210 11.01 -12.30 -12.67
C VAL A 210 9.69 -12.14 -11.92
N VAL A 211 9.37 -10.90 -11.59
CA VAL A 211 8.05 -10.51 -11.09
C VAL A 211 7.44 -9.52 -12.08
N ILE A 212 6.35 -9.91 -12.73
CA ILE A 212 5.58 -9.01 -13.60
C ILE A 212 4.54 -8.31 -12.73
N GLN A 213 4.61 -6.97 -12.67
CA GLN A 213 3.70 -6.14 -11.88
C GLN A 213 2.64 -5.50 -12.77
N LEU A 214 1.37 -5.63 -12.37
CA LEU A 214 0.22 -4.99 -12.98
C LEU A 214 -0.43 -4.02 -11.99
N TYR A 215 -0.55 -2.75 -12.38
CA TYR A 215 -1.11 -1.70 -11.54
C TYR A 215 -2.65 -1.78 -11.44
N GLY A 216 -3.24 -0.98 -10.56
CA GLY A 216 -4.68 -0.93 -10.31
C GLY A 216 -5.42 0.06 -11.22
N GLY A 217 -6.40 0.79 -10.67
CA GLY A 217 -7.05 1.88 -11.40
C GLY A 217 -8.34 1.50 -12.15
N ALA A 218 -9.05 0.47 -11.67
CA ALA A 218 -10.39 0.10 -12.15
C ALA A 218 -10.47 -0.09 -13.69
N TRP A 219 -9.38 -0.56 -14.30
CA TRP A 219 -9.21 -0.70 -15.76
C TRP A 219 -9.35 0.61 -16.57
N ARG A 220 -9.46 1.76 -15.91
CA ARG A 220 -9.74 3.08 -16.51
C ARG A 220 -8.52 4.01 -16.52
N GLY A 221 -7.46 3.64 -15.83
CA GLY A 221 -6.25 4.45 -15.74
C GLY A 221 -5.16 3.77 -14.92
N GLY A 222 -4.03 4.46 -14.84
CA GLY A 222 -2.82 4.03 -14.16
C GLY A 222 -1.64 3.94 -15.12
N SER A 223 -0.48 3.53 -14.61
CA SER A 223 0.76 3.45 -15.39
C SER A 223 1.76 2.43 -14.81
N PRO A 224 2.75 1.97 -15.59
CA PRO A 224 3.86 1.15 -15.07
C PRO A 224 4.65 1.77 -13.90
N GLU A 225 4.60 3.11 -13.75
CA GLU A 225 5.25 3.80 -12.64
C GLU A 225 4.47 3.64 -11.32
N ASP A 226 3.20 3.29 -11.40
CA ASP A 226 2.36 3.06 -10.22
C ASP A 226 2.96 1.91 -9.40
N ASN A 227 3.20 2.16 -8.12
CA ASN A 227 3.89 1.24 -7.22
C ASN A 227 5.36 0.97 -7.61
N GLY A 228 6.03 1.91 -8.29
CA GLY A 228 7.47 1.83 -8.58
C GLY A 228 8.33 1.69 -7.32
N SER A 229 7.87 2.21 -6.18
CA SER A 229 8.50 2.00 -4.86
C SER A 229 8.53 0.53 -4.43
N PHE A 230 7.47 -0.21 -4.70
CA PHE A 230 7.37 -1.65 -4.46
C PHE A 230 8.21 -2.43 -5.47
N ALA A 231 8.22 -2.02 -6.73
CA ALA A 231 9.07 -2.62 -7.76
C ALA A 231 10.57 -2.45 -7.43
N THR A 232 10.99 -1.26 -7.02
CA THR A 232 12.35 -1.01 -6.49
C THR A 232 12.64 -1.89 -5.27
N TRP A 233 11.69 -2.02 -4.35
CA TRP A 233 11.87 -2.88 -3.17
C TRP A 233 12.10 -4.33 -3.57
N LEU A 234 11.24 -4.93 -4.40
CA LEU A 234 11.44 -6.30 -4.87
C LEU A 234 12.74 -6.44 -5.68
N ALA A 235 13.09 -5.48 -6.53
CA ALA A 235 14.37 -5.51 -7.23
C ALA A 235 15.57 -5.54 -6.27
N SER A 236 15.49 -4.80 -5.16
CA SER A 236 16.50 -4.84 -4.08
C SER A 236 16.58 -6.21 -3.37
N LYS A 237 15.57 -7.08 -3.51
CA LYS A 237 15.56 -8.45 -2.99
C LYS A 237 16.11 -9.49 -3.98
N GLY A 238 16.58 -9.05 -5.14
CA GLY A 238 17.22 -9.91 -6.15
C GLY A 238 16.29 -10.40 -7.24
N TYR A 239 15.13 -9.76 -7.43
CA TYR A 239 14.21 -10.03 -8.54
C TYR A 239 14.45 -9.06 -9.70
N VAL A 240 14.15 -9.47 -10.93
CA VAL A 240 13.87 -8.53 -12.02
C VAL A 240 12.38 -8.24 -11.97
N VAL A 241 12.00 -6.99 -11.74
CA VAL A 241 10.59 -6.57 -11.73
C VAL A 241 10.28 -5.86 -13.03
N VAL A 242 9.24 -6.32 -13.73
CA VAL A 242 8.75 -5.69 -14.95
C VAL A 242 7.35 -5.17 -14.68
N ALA A 243 7.19 -3.86 -14.55
CA ALA A 243 5.88 -3.24 -14.48
C ALA A 243 5.36 -3.01 -15.89
N ALA A 244 4.23 -3.61 -16.25
CA ALA A 244 3.72 -3.62 -17.62
C ALA A 244 2.43 -2.82 -17.75
N ASP A 245 2.30 -2.15 -18.90
CA ASP A 245 1.12 -1.38 -19.27
C ASP A 245 0.03 -2.24 -19.92
N TYR A 246 -1.21 -1.73 -19.91
CA TYR A 246 -2.36 -2.31 -20.60
C TYR A 246 -3.34 -1.19 -21.00
N ARG A 247 -4.09 -1.38 -22.09
CA ARG A 247 -5.06 -0.38 -22.57
C ARG A 247 -6.21 -0.18 -21.57
N HIS A 248 -6.81 1.02 -21.53
CA HIS A 248 -7.86 1.36 -20.57
C HIS A 248 -9.25 1.45 -21.21
N ALA A 249 -10.27 1.17 -20.40
CA ALA A 249 -11.67 1.44 -20.72
C ALA A 249 -12.01 2.92 -20.44
N PRO A 250 -12.94 3.53 -21.20
CA PRO A 250 -13.82 2.93 -22.20
C PRO A 250 -13.21 2.74 -23.60
N GLU A 251 -12.05 3.32 -23.90
CA GLU A 251 -11.44 3.31 -25.25
C GLU A 251 -11.11 1.88 -25.70
N ALA A 252 -10.61 1.05 -24.79
CA ALA A 252 -10.40 -0.37 -24.96
C ALA A 252 -11.10 -1.14 -23.83
N THR A 253 -12.00 -2.05 -24.18
CA THR A 253 -12.79 -2.84 -23.22
C THR A 253 -12.37 -4.29 -23.24
N TRP A 254 -12.84 -5.10 -22.28
CA TRP A 254 -12.51 -6.53 -22.25
C TRP A 254 -12.81 -7.19 -23.62
N PRO A 255 -11.87 -7.99 -24.18
CA PRO A 255 -10.66 -8.56 -23.57
C PRO A 255 -9.34 -7.82 -23.85
N ALA A 256 -9.35 -6.56 -24.30
CA ALA A 256 -8.13 -5.84 -24.69
C ALA A 256 -7.01 -5.89 -23.63
N GLN A 257 -7.37 -5.72 -22.35
CA GLN A 257 -6.41 -5.73 -21.24
C GLN A 257 -5.71 -7.07 -21.07
N ILE A 258 -6.42 -8.19 -21.20
CA ILE A 258 -5.83 -9.51 -21.03
C ILE A 258 -4.97 -9.90 -22.25
N GLU A 259 -5.33 -9.43 -23.44
CA GLU A 259 -4.48 -9.55 -24.63
C GLU A 259 -3.14 -8.80 -24.45
N ASP A 260 -3.20 -7.59 -23.89
CA ASP A 260 -2.01 -6.78 -23.62
C ASP A 260 -1.09 -7.45 -22.58
N VAL A 261 -1.67 -7.98 -21.50
CA VAL A 261 -0.91 -8.70 -20.46
C VAL A 261 -0.22 -9.96 -21.02
N ARG A 262 -0.90 -10.73 -21.88
CA ARG A 262 -0.30 -11.88 -22.56
C ARG A 262 0.83 -11.46 -23.49
N THR A 263 0.61 -10.38 -24.27
CA THR A 263 1.62 -9.81 -25.16
C THR A 263 2.86 -9.36 -24.38
N ALA A 264 2.67 -8.70 -23.24
CA ALA A 264 3.76 -8.31 -22.35
C ALA A 264 4.53 -9.53 -21.82
N LEU A 265 3.82 -10.59 -21.44
CA LEU A 265 4.44 -11.80 -20.91
C LEU A 265 5.29 -12.53 -21.96
N ASP A 266 4.81 -12.62 -23.20
CA ASP A 266 5.56 -13.21 -24.32
C ASP A 266 6.76 -12.34 -24.71
N TRP A 267 6.59 -11.02 -24.69
CA TRP A 267 7.68 -10.07 -24.90
C TRP A 267 8.77 -10.22 -23.83
N ILE A 268 8.39 -10.28 -22.55
CA ILE A 268 9.34 -10.42 -21.43
C ILE A 268 10.14 -11.71 -21.54
N ARG A 269 9.50 -12.82 -21.94
CA ARG A 269 10.20 -14.09 -22.13
C ARG A 269 11.19 -14.05 -23.30
N SER A 270 10.81 -13.44 -24.41
CA SER A 270 11.69 -13.33 -25.58
C SER A 270 12.87 -12.38 -25.35
N HIS A 271 12.73 -11.41 -24.44
CA HIS A 271 13.76 -10.40 -24.13
C HIS A 271 14.42 -10.62 -22.75
N ALA A 272 14.21 -11.77 -22.10
CA ALA A 272 14.65 -12.01 -20.72
C ALA A 272 16.17 -11.85 -20.55
N SER A 273 16.96 -12.27 -21.54
CA SER A 273 18.43 -12.13 -21.52
C SER A 273 18.89 -10.67 -21.47
N GLU A 274 18.15 -9.72 -22.05
CA GLU A 274 18.49 -8.30 -22.05
C GLU A 274 18.44 -7.67 -20.65
N PHE A 275 17.70 -8.29 -19.74
CA PHE A 275 17.48 -7.82 -18.37
C PHE A 275 18.08 -8.75 -17.31
N GLU A 276 18.88 -9.73 -17.73
CA GLU A 276 19.40 -10.78 -16.85
C GLU A 276 18.28 -11.49 -16.07
N ALA A 277 17.17 -11.75 -16.76
CA ALA A 277 15.99 -12.42 -16.23
C ALA A 277 15.99 -13.91 -16.58
N ASP A 278 15.42 -14.71 -15.68
CA ASP A 278 15.16 -16.13 -15.86
C ASP A 278 13.69 -16.36 -16.26
N PRO A 279 13.40 -16.64 -17.54
CA PRO A 279 12.03 -16.79 -18.02
C PRO A 279 11.34 -18.05 -17.51
N ALA A 280 12.06 -18.99 -16.88
CA ALA A 280 11.46 -20.16 -16.25
C ALA A 280 10.92 -19.86 -14.83
N ARG A 281 11.26 -18.70 -14.26
CA ARG A 281 10.89 -18.30 -12.90
C ARG A 281 10.15 -16.97 -12.88
N ILE A 282 8.95 -16.97 -13.47
CA ILE A 282 8.07 -15.80 -13.53
C ILE A 282 6.94 -15.93 -12.52
N ALA A 283 6.67 -14.88 -11.74
CA ALA A 283 5.43 -14.69 -11.00
C ALA A 283 4.69 -13.44 -11.50
N LEU A 284 3.37 -13.44 -11.36
CA LEU A 284 2.53 -12.27 -11.60
C LEU A 284 2.12 -11.65 -10.27
N ILE A 285 2.21 -10.33 -10.16
CA ILE A 285 1.67 -9.57 -9.04
C ILE A 285 0.76 -8.50 -9.60
N GLY A 286 -0.42 -8.35 -9.00
CA GLY A 286 -1.28 -7.23 -9.33
C GLY A 286 -1.96 -6.63 -8.11
N ARG A 287 -2.51 -5.43 -8.31
CA ARG A 287 -3.35 -4.72 -7.33
C ARG A 287 -4.71 -4.41 -7.95
N SER A 288 -5.81 -4.67 -7.24
CA SER A 288 -7.16 -4.35 -7.69
C SER A 288 -7.41 -4.87 -9.12
N ALA A 289 -7.75 -4.00 -10.08
CA ALA A 289 -7.88 -4.34 -11.50
C ALA A 289 -6.71 -5.16 -12.07
N GLY A 290 -5.46 -4.79 -11.80
CA GLY A 290 -4.28 -5.56 -12.24
C GLY A 290 -4.15 -6.92 -11.56
N ALA A 291 -4.66 -7.07 -10.33
CA ALA A 291 -4.71 -8.37 -9.66
C ALA A 291 -5.71 -9.31 -10.33
N GLN A 292 -6.85 -8.78 -10.79
CA GLN A 292 -7.79 -9.55 -11.61
C GLN A 292 -7.13 -10.01 -12.92
N LEU A 293 -6.41 -9.12 -13.62
CA LEU A 293 -5.70 -9.47 -14.85
C LEU A 293 -4.60 -10.51 -14.59
N ALA A 294 -3.83 -10.38 -13.51
CA ALA A 294 -2.80 -11.34 -13.12
C ALA A 294 -3.39 -12.74 -12.87
N LEU A 295 -4.51 -12.80 -12.15
CA LEU A 295 -5.21 -14.06 -11.87
C LEU A 295 -5.75 -14.70 -13.17
N VAL A 296 -6.43 -13.94 -14.03
CA VAL A 296 -6.95 -14.48 -15.29
C VAL A 296 -5.82 -14.95 -16.21
N ALA A 297 -4.75 -14.16 -16.34
CA ALA A 297 -3.60 -14.49 -17.18
C ALA A 297 -2.90 -15.78 -16.75
N ALA A 298 -2.93 -16.10 -15.46
CA ALA A 298 -2.30 -17.30 -14.90
C ALA A 298 -3.22 -18.53 -14.87
N TYR A 299 -4.55 -18.34 -14.85
CA TYR A 299 -5.49 -19.44 -14.59
C TYR A 299 -6.13 -20.04 -15.85
N GLN A 300 -6.20 -19.27 -16.93
CA GLN A 300 -6.79 -19.76 -18.17
C GLN A 300 -6.03 -20.98 -18.71
N ALA A 301 -6.72 -21.91 -19.39
CA ALA A 301 -6.08 -23.13 -19.88
C ALA A 301 -4.98 -22.88 -20.93
N SER A 302 -5.10 -21.79 -21.69
CA SER A 302 -4.08 -21.28 -22.62
C SER A 302 -3.04 -20.38 -21.95
N ALA A 303 -3.10 -20.23 -20.62
CA ALA A 303 -2.18 -19.39 -19.87
C ALA A 303 -0.75 -19.87 -20.08
N PRO A 304 0.16 -18.95 -20.41
CA PRO A 304 1.56 -19.31 -20.46
C PRO A 304 2.05 -19.62 -19.03
N ALA A 305 2.88 -20.66 -18.87
CA ALA A 305 3.23 -21.18 -17.54
C ALA A 305 3.96 -20.16 -16.65
N VAL A 306 3.31 -19.70 -15.58
CA VAL A 306 3.92 -18.90 -14.50
C VAL A 306 4.01 -19.74 -13.23
N ARG A 307 4.96 -19.42 -12.34
CA ARG A 307 5.21 -20.19 -11.12
C ARG A 307 4.34 -19.77 -9.94
N ALA A 308 3.81 -18.56 -9.94
CA ALA A 308 2.96 -18.05 -8.86
C ALA A 308 2.17 -16.79 -9.26
N VAL A 309 1.14 -16.50 -8.48
CA VAL A 309 0.38 -15.24 -8.54
C VAL A 309 0.26 -14.63 -7.13
N VAL A 310 0.44 -13.32 -7.03
CA VAL A 310 0.10 -12.54 -5.82
C VAL A 310 -0.99 -11.52 -6.19
N SER A 311 -2.13 -11.63 -5.54
CA SER A 311 -3.30 -10.77 -5.73
C SER A 311 -3.48 -9.89 -4.51
N TYR A 312 -3.20 -8.60 -4.65
CA TYR A 312 -3.59 -7.59 -3.68
C TYR A 312 -5.01 -7.11 -4.02
N TYR A 313 -5.97 -7.46 -3.17
CA TYR A 313 -7.38 -7.01 -3.20
C TYR A 313 -8.01 -7.02 -4.60
N GLY A 314 -7.77 -8.09 -5.36
CA GLY A 314 -8.25 -8.23 -6.74
C GLY A 314 -9.71 -8.67 -6.82
N PRO A 315 -10.54 -8.12 -7.71
CA PRO A 315 -11.89 -8.63 -7.90
C PRO A 315 -11.83 -10.01 -8.60
N THR A 316 -12.43 -11.04 -8.00
CA THR A 316 -12.32 -12.44 -8.46
C THR A 316 -13.60 -13.00 -9.07
N ASP A 317 -14.76 -12.41 -8.75
CA ASP A 317 -16.07 -12.70 -9.32
C ASP A 317 -16.75 -11.38 -9.71
N LEU A 318 -16.70 -11.04 -10.99
CA LEU A 318 -17.27 -9.79 -11.50
C LEU A 318 -18.80 -9.89 -11.64
N VAL A 319 -19.36 -11.09 -11.71
CA VAL A 319 -20.82 -11.28 -11.74
C VAL A 319 -21.38 -10.94 -10.36
N GLU A 320 -20.81 -11.53 -9.31
CA GLU A 320 -21.24 -11.26 -7.93
C GLU A 320 -20.94 -9.80 -7.56
N GLY A 321 -19.77 -9.27 -7.93
CA GLY A 321 -19.42 -7.86 -7.69
C GLY A 321 -20.39 -6.85 -8.33
N TRP A 322 -20.98 -7.17 -9.50
CA TRP A 322 -22.04 -6.33 -10.09
C TRP A 322 -23.39 -6.53 -9.39
N ARG A 323 -23.77 -7.78 -9.06
CA ARG A 323 -25.08 -8.08 -8.45
C ARG A 323 -25.16 -7.52 -7.03
N GLU A 324 -24.10 -7.69 -6.26
CA GLU A 324 -23.97 -7.31 -4.86
C GLU A 324 -22.75 -6.40 -4.66
N PRO A 325 -22.81 -5.14 -5.11
CA PRO A 325 -21.72 -4.19 -4.88
C PRO A 325 -21.59 -3.87 -3.37
N PRO A 326 -20.42 -3.33 -2.95
CA PRO A 326 -20.18 -2.92 -1.57
C PRO A 326 -21.22 -1.89 -1.09
N ARG A 327 -21.42 -1.81 0.23
CA ARG A 327 -22.30 -0.81 0.85
C ARG A 327 -21.58 -0.14 2.02
N PRO A 328 -21.28 1.17 1.96
CA PRO A 328 -21.50 2.06 0.81
C PRO A 328 -20.66 1.67 -0.41
N ASP A 329 -21.05 2.16 -1.59
CA ASP A 329 -20.31 1.98 -2.85
C ASP A 329 -19.67 3.31 -3.27
N PRO A 330 -18.43 3.61 -2.85
CA PRO A 330 -17.79 4.89 -3.15
C PRO A 330 -17.36 5.04 -4.62
N LEU A 331 -17.32 3.96 -5.41
CA LEU A 331 -16.82 3.98 -6.80
C LEU A 331 -17.89 3.74 -7.86
N ASP A 332 -19.09 3.33 -7.48
CA ASP A 332 -20.11 2.83 -8.42
C ASP A 332 -19.57 1.64 -9.21
N VAL A 333 -19.38 0.52 -8.50
CA VAL A 333 -18.81 -0.72 -9.05
C VAL A 333 -19.61 -1.19 -10.26
N ARG A 334 -20.94 -1.00 -10.26
CA ARG A 334 -21.79 -1.38 -11.40
C ARG A 334 -21.45 -0.56 -12.65
N ALA A 335 -21.37 0.76 -12.55
CA ALA A 335 -21.02 1.61 -13.68
C ALA A 335 -19.62 1.28 -14.23
N ILE A 336 -18.66 0.99 -13.35
CA ILE A 336 -17.31 0.56 -13.75
C ILE A 336 -17.36 -0.75 -14.54
N LEU A 337 -18.02 -1.77 -14.02
CA LEU A 337 -18.10 -3.09 -14.66
C LEU A 337 -18.88 -3.05 -15.97
N GLU A 338 -19.97 -2.28 -16.04
CA GLU A 338 -20.75 -2.12 -17.27
C GLU A 338 -19.95 -1.44 -18.38
N THR A 339 -19.13 -0.44 -18.03
CA THR A 339 -18.22 0.21 -18.98
C THR A 339 -17.13 -0.75 -19.45
N TYR A 340 -16.48 -1.44 -18.51
CA TYR A 340 -15.37 -2.36 -18.77
C TYR A 340 -15.77 -3.57 -19.61
N LEU A 341 -16.94 -4.17 -19.33
CA LEU A 341 -17.44 -5.40 -19.96
C LEU A 341 -18.48 -5.13 -21.06
N ARG A 342 -18.81 -3.85 -21.31
CA ARG A 342 -19.80 -3.40 -22.30
C ARG A 342 -21.15 -4.09 -22.14
N GLY A 343 -21.70 -4.03 -20.94
CA GLY A 343 -23.03 -4.58 -20.62
C GLY A 343 -23.17 -5.03 -19.17
N THR A 344 -24.36 -5.53 -18.83
CA THR A 344 -24.66 -6.13 -17.53
C THR A 344 -24.29 -7.62 -17.55
N PRO A 345 -24.27 -8.31 -16.39
CA PRO A 345 -24.06 -9.75 -16.36
C PRO A 345 -25.07 -10.56 -17.19
N ASP A 346 -26.25 -9.99 -17.47
CA ASP A 346 -27.29 -10.65 -18.26
C ASP A 346 -27.08 -10.43 -19.77
N SER A 347 -26.64 -9.23 -20.20
CA SER A 347 -26.41 -8.93 -21.62
C SER A 347 -24.99 -9.28 -22.13
N ALA A 348 -24.00 -9.33 -21.24
CA ALA A 348 -22.59 -9.61 -21.54
C ALA A 348 -22.06 -10.84 -20.77
N ARG A 349 -22.90 -11.87 -20.59
CA ARG A 349 -22.63 -13.06 -19.76
C ARG A 349 -21.25 -13.66 -19.94
N ASP A 350 -20.83 -13.88 -21.19
CA ASP A 350 -19.56 -14.54 -21.48
C ASP A 350 -18.38 -13.68 -21.06
N ARG A 351 -18.41 -12.36 -21.30
CA ARG A 351 -17.34 -11.45 -20.86
C ARG A 351 -17.20 -11.41 -19.35
N TYR A 352 -18.32 -11.37 -18.62
CA TYR A 352 -18.29 -11.43 -17.15
C TYR A 352 -17.68 -12.73 -16.65
N ARG A 353 -18.04 -13.87 -17.24
CA ARG A 353 -17.47 -15.18 -16.88
C ARG A 353 -15.98 -15.22 -17.20
N GLU A 354 -15.61 -14.82 -18.41
CA GLU A 354 -14.23 -14.85 -18.89
C GLU A 354 -13.30 -13.96 -18.06
N ALA A 355 -13.80 -12.80 -17.62
CA ALA A 355 -13.06 -11.85 -16.79
C ALA A 355 -13.10 -12.19 -15.29
N SER A 356 -13.80 -13.24 -14.85
CA SER A 356 -13.89 -13.62 -13.44
C SER A 356 -12.92 -14.78 -13.11
N PRO A 357 -11.80 -14.52 -12.40
CA PRO A 357 -10.83 -15.55 -11.99
C PRO A 357 -11.42 -16.81 -11.37
N VAL A 358 -12.49 -16.68 -10.58
CA VAL A 358 -13.15 -17.80 -9.88
C VAL A 358 -13.61 -18.90 -10.83
N THR A 359 -13.91 -18.57 -12.09
CA THR A 359 -14.38 -19.52 -13.10
C THR A 359 -13.31 -20.52 -13.53
N TYR A 360 -12.03 -20.20 -13.32
CA TYR A 360 -10.89 -21.01 -13.74
C TYR A 360 -10.23 -21.78 -12.60
N ALA A 361 -10.74 -21.66 -11.36
CA ALA A 361 -10.17 -22.30 -10.18
C ALA A 361 -10.11 -23.83 -10.35
N SER A 362 -8.88 -24.37 -10.38
CA SER A 362 -8.62 -25.80 -10.58
C SER A 362 -7.31 -26.21 -9.93
N ALA A 363 -7.03 -27.51 -9.80
CA ALA A 363 -5.76 -28.02 -9.29
C ALA A 363 -4.53 -27.62 -10.13
N ARG A 364 -4.74 -27.20 -11.39
CA ARG A 364 -3.67 -26.94 -12.37
C ARG A 364 -3.15 -25.51 -12.36
N VAL A 365 -3.84 -24.61 -11.65
CA VAL A 365 -3.41 -23.21 -11.55
C VAL A 365 -2.19 -23.09 -10.62
N PRO A 366 -1.32 -22.09 -10.82
CA PRO A 366 -0.16 -21.90 -9.97
C PRO A 366 -0.54 -21.55 -8.53
N PRO A 367 0.40 -21.73 -7.56
CA PRO A 367 0.24 -21.23 -6.21
C PRO A 367 -0.16 -19.76 -6.19
N THR A 368 -1.15 -19.43 -5.35
CA THR A 368 -1.69 -18.08 -5.29
C THR A 368 -1.71 -17.54 -3.86
N LEU A 369 -1.10 -16.37 -3.66
CA LEU A 369 -1.23 -15.55 -2.46
C LEU A 369 -2.31 -14.49 -2.69
N LEU A 370 -3.27 -14.41 -1.78
CA LEU A 370 -4.40 -13.49 -1.77
C LEU A 370 -4.27 -12.59 -0.54
N LEU A 371 -4.21 -11.26 -0.72
CA LEU A 371 -4.16 -10.30 0.38
C LEU A 371 -5.33 -9.33 0.31
N TYR A 372 -6.14 -9.21 1.37
CA TYR A 372 -7.33 -8.37 1.39
C TYR A 372 -7.46 -7.58 2.68
N GLY A 373 -7.98 -6.35 2.60
CA GLY A 373 -8.49 -5.66 3.76
C GLY A 373 -9.85 -6.22 4.16
N SER A 374 -10.05 -6.63 5.41
CA SER A 374 -11.38 -7.10 5.86
C SER A 374 -12.44 -6.00 5.83
N ARG A 375 -12.00 -4.74 5.74
CA ARG A 375 -12.86 -3.56 5.64
C ARG A 375 -12.78 -2.93 4.25
N ASP A 376 -12.41 -3.69 3.22
CA ASP A 376 -12.36 -3.21 1.85
C ASP A 376 -13.78 -2.93 1.31
N HIS A 377 -14.12 -1.66 1.08
CA HIS A 377 -15.41 -1.20 0.53
C HIS A 377 -15.35 -0.92 -0.98
N VAL A 378 -14.32 -1.41 -1.66
CA VAL A 378 -14.21 -1.36 -3.13
C VAL A 378 -14.24 -2.77 -3.70
N VAL A 379 -13.40 -3.66 -3.17
CA VAL A 379 -13.36 -5.09 -3.48
C VAL A 379 -13.41 -5.87 -2.17
N GLU A 380 -14.63 -6.20 -1.74
CA GLU A 380 -14.84 -6.86 -0.45
C GLU A 380 -14.07 -8.19 -0.35
N ALA A 381 -13.45 -8.43 0.82
CA ALA A 381 -12.65 -9.62 1.08
C ALA A 381 -13.39 -10.96 0.89
N ARG A 382 -14.72 -10.95 0.86
CA ARG A 382 -15.54 -12.14 0.57
C ARG A 382 -15.21 -12.76 -0.79
N PHE A 383 -14.85 -11.97 -1.79
CA PHE A 383 -14.46 -12.46 -3.12
C PHE A 383 -13.12 -13.20 -3.06
N GLY A 384 -12.18 -12.70 -2.25
CA GLY A 384 -10.92 -13.38 -1.94
C GLY A 384 -11.15 -14.72 -1.22
N ARG A 385 -12.02 -14.74 -0.20
CA ARG A 385 -12.41 -15.98 0.50
C ARG A 385 -13.03 -17.02 -0.43
N ALA A 386 -14.01 -16.61 -1.25
CA ALA A 386 -14.67 -17.51 -2.19
C ALA A 386 -13.67 -18.14 -3.18
N LEU A 387 -12.73 -17.34 -3.73
CA LEU A 387 -11.69 -17.87 -4.59
C LEU A 387 -10.74 -18.81 -3.84
N HIS A 388 -10.27 -18.42 -2.64
CA HIS A 388 -9.42 -19.25 -1.80
C HIS A 388 -10.06 -20.63 -1.56
N ASP A 389 -11.30 -20.65 -1.07
CA ASP A 389 -12.02 -21.89 -0.77
C ASP A 389 -12.16 -22.77 -2.02
N ARG A 390 -12.49 -22.16 -3.17
CA ARG A 390 -12.61 -22.89 -4.44
C ARG A 390 -11.29 -23.51 -4.89
N LEU A 391 -10.18 -22.78 -4.75
CA LEU A 391 -8.82 -23.27 -5.05
C LEU A 391 -8.45 -24.42 -4.12
N ARG A 392 -8.69 -24.28 -2.82
CA ARG A 392 -8.40 -25.31 -1.82
C ARG A 392 -9.21 -26.58 -2.06
N GLN A 393 -10.51 -26.45 -2.34
CA GLN A 393 -11.39 -27.56 -2.70
C GLN A 393 -10.95 -28.26 -3.98
N ALA A 394 -10.45 -27.51 -4.96
CA ALA A 394 -9.88 -28.07 -6.19
C ALA A 394 -8.50 -28.72 -5.98
N GLY A 395 -7.86 -28.56 -4.82
CA GLY A 395 -6.55 -29.12 -4.51
C GLY A 395 -5.36 -28.23 -4.88
N ALA A 396 -5.61 -26.98 -5.28
CA ALA A 396 -4.56 -26.00 -5.55
C ALA A 396 -3.93 -25.44 -4.27
N THR A 397 -2.72 -24.90 -4.41
CA THR A 397 -2.05 -24.14 -3.36
C THR A 397 -2.60 -22.73 -3.33
N SER A 398 -3.21 -22.33 -2.21
CA SER A 398 -3.67 -20.97 -1.99
C SER A 398 -3.40 -20.55 -0.56
N VAL A 399 -2.97 -19.31 -0.38
CA VAL A 399 -2.82 -18.63 0.92
C VAL A 399 -3.69 -17.39 0.88
N LEU A 400 -4.49 -17.17 1.93
CA LEU A 400 -5.32 -15.97 2.09
C LEU A 400 -4.92 -15.23 3.37
N LEU A 401 -4.57 -13.95 3.23
CA LEU A 401 -4.21 -13.06 4.33
C LEU A 401 -5.21 -11.90 4.38
N GLU A 402 -5.99 -11.82 5.46
CA GLU A 402 -7.00 -10.78 5.65
C GLU A 402 -6.61 -9.82 6.78
N PHE A 403 -6.48 -8.53 6.47
CA PHE A 403 -6.08 -7.49 7.41
C PHE A 403 -7.33 -6.92 8.11
N PRO A 404 -7.57 -7.18 9.41
CA PRO A 404 -8.86 -6.87 10.06
C PRO A 404 -9.24 -5.38 10.12
N TRP A 405 -8.25 -4.49 10.00
CA TRP A 405 -8.42 -3.05 10.08
C TRP A 405 -8.29 -2.34 8.73
N ALA A 406 -7.85 -3.05 7.70
CA ALA A 406 -7.37 -2.41 6.49
C ALA A 406 -8.49 -2.25 5.44
N GLU A 407 -8.39 -1.16 4.69
CA GLU A 407 -9.27 -0.76 3.60
C GLU A 407 -8.64 -1.13 2.23
N HIS A 408 -9.34 -0.86 1.13
CA HIS A 408 -8.76 -0.97 -0.22
C HIS A 408 -7.43 -0.21 -0.35
N ALA A 409 -6.45 -0.78 -1.05
CA ALA A 409 -5.13 -0.16 -1.21
C ALA A 409 -4.36 0.11 0.09
N PHE A 410 -4.52 -0.76 1.10
CA PHE A 410 -3.83 -0.66 2.38
C PHE A 410 -2.29 -0.63 2.28
N ASP A 411 -1.71 -1.11 1.18
CA ASP A 411 -0.26 -1.11 0.95
C ASP A 411 0.25 0.16 0.26
N ALA A 412 -0.62 1.15 -0.01
CA ALA A 412 -0.25 2.45 -0.58
C ALA A 412 0.77 3.22 0.26
N LEU A 413 0.85 2.91 1.57
CA LEU A 413 1.90 3.37 2.47
C LEU A 413 2.81 2.19 2.82
N PRO A 414 3.94 1.98 2.10
CA PRO A 414 4.79 0.81 2.31
C PRO A 414 5.30 0.68 3.75
N ASN A 415 5.58 1.81 4.40
CA ASN A 415 6.03 1.87 5.80
C ASN A 415 4.88 1.94 6.81
N GLY A 416 3.62 1.95 6.36
CA GLY A 416 2.45 1.79 7.21
C GLY A 416 2.35 0.38 7.80
N LEU A 417 1.42 0.20 8.74
CA LEU A 417 1.24 -1.06 9.46
C LEU A 417 1.02 -2.26 8.52
N SER A 418 0.02 -2.18 7.64
CA SER A 418 -0.30 -3.25 6.68
C SER A 418 0.70 -3.29 5.53
N GLY A 419 1.28 -2.15 5.14
CA GLY A 419 2.36 -2.06 4.16
C GLY A 419 3.55 -2.94 4.53
N GLN A 420 4.09 -2.79 5.74
CA GLN A 420 5.24 -3.58 6.21
C GLN A 420 4.91 -5.09 6.30
N ILE A 421 3.74 -5.41 6.85
CA ILE A 421 3.28 -6.80 7.01
C ILE A 421 3.10 -7.48 5.65
N SER A 422 2.45 -6.80 4.70
CA SER A 422 2.23 -7.36 3.36
C SER A 422 3.53 -7.57 2.59
N LEU A 423 4.50 -6.67 2.72
CA LEU A 423 5.83 -6.85 2.13
C LEU A 423 6.52 -8.11 2.67
N TYR A 424 6.45 -8.33 3.98
CA TYR A 424 7.07 -9.46 4.67
C TYR A 424 6.53 -10.83 4.20
N TYR A 425 5.22 -10.96 4.02
CA TYR A 425 4.63 -12.21 3.56
C TYR A 425 4.75 -12.40 2.05
N THR A 426 4.65 -11.33 1.27
CA THR A 426 4.83 -11.40 -0.19
C THR A 426 6.23 -11.82 -0.59
N GLU A 427 7.28 -11.26 0.04
CA GLU A 427 8.67 -11.65 -0.28
C GLU A 427 8.95 -13.13 0.05
N ARG A 428 8.35 -13.66 1.13
CA ARG A 428 8.47 -15.07 1.53
C ARG A 428 7.76 -16.00 0.56
N PHE A 429 6.54 -15.65 0.19
CA PHE A 429 5.77 -16.40 -0.79
C PHE A 429 6.48 -16.44 -2.15
N LEU A 430 6.98 -15.29 -2.62
CA LEU A 430 7.77 -15.22 -3.85
C LEU A 430 9.07 -16.02 -3.75
N ALA A 431 9.80 -15.92 -2.64
CA ALA A 431 11.06 -16.63 -2.47
C ALA A 431 10.86 -18.15 -2.47
N TRP A 432 9.79 -18.62 -1.82
CA TRP A 432 9.38 -20.02 -1.90
C TRP A 432 8.99 -20.40 -3.33
N ALA A 433 8.11 -19.64 -3.97
CA ALA A 433 7.56 -20.00 -5.29
C ALA A 433 8.59 -19.95 -6.42
N LEU A 434 9.54 -19.01 -6.36
CA LEU A 434 10.55 -18.71 -7.39
C LEU A 434 11.95 -19.21 -7.04
N ARG A 435 12.07 -20.13 -6.08
CA ARG A 435 13.30 -20.89 -5.83
C ARG A 435 13.75 -21.66 -7.09
N PRO A 436 15.05 -21.94 -7.29
CA PRO A 436 15.55 -22.61 -8.49
C PRO A 436 14.84 -23.93 -8.78
N GLU A 437 14.71 -24.79 -7.76
CA GLU A 437 14.00 -26.05 -7.88
C GLU A 437 12.48 -25.82 -8.01
N PRO A 438 11.79 -26.49 -8.96
CA PRO A 438 10.34 -26.46 -9.00
C PRO A 438 9.77 -27.01 -7.70
N TYR A 439 8.64 -26.46 -7.22
CA TYR A 439 7.89 -27.18 -6.19
C TYR A 439 7.34 -28.47 -6.80
N ALA A 440 7.40 -29.58 -6.06
CA ALA A 440 6.76 -30.81 -6.50
C ALA A 440 5.26 -30.52 -6.59
N ALA A 441 4.71 -30.45 -7.81
CA ALA A 441 3.26 -30.46 -7.98
C ALA A 441 2.73 -31.66 -7.19
N ARG A 442 1.75 -31.45 -6.30
CA ARG A 442 1.14 -32.54 -5.53
C ARG A 442 0.58 -33.53 -6.55
N ARG A 443 1.34 -34.59 -6.85
CA ARG A 443 0.86 -35.74 -7.62
C ARG A 443 -0.23 -36.37 -6.76
N LYS A 444 -1.47 -36.29 -7.21
CA LYS A 444 -2.53 -37.20 -6.79
C LYS A 444 -2.81 -38.14 -7.95
#